data_AF-A0A933YCX6-F1
#
_entry.id   AF-A0A933YCX6-F1
#
_cell.length_a   1.000
_cell.length_b   1.000
_cell.length_c   1.000
_cell.angle_alpha   90.00
_cell.angle_beta   90.00
_cell.angle_gamma   90.00
#
_symmetry.space_group_name_H-M   'P 1'
#
loop_
_entity.id
_entity.type
_entity.pdbx_description
1 polymer ?
#
loop_
_entity_poly.entity_id
_entity_poly.type
_entity_poly.pdbx_seq_one_letter_code
_entity_poly.pdbx_strand_id
1 'polypeptide(L)'
;MQTLLQHKLILVACALLVAGGVWYGMSSTPAAPDLTSTPATAGTSSVDQGIVPTLLTLRAVKLDGTVFSDPTFTQLKDFSTEIIEEPVGRTNPFAPFSSPSQLSASSTKGTQTFQPRGQ
;
A
#
# COMPACT_ATOMS: atom_id res chain seq x y z
N MET A 1 58.52 -2.26 -39.91
CA MET A 1 57.12 -2.68 -40.15
C MET A 1 57.03 -4.00 -40.95
N GLN A 2 57.95 -4.96 -40.74
CA GLN A 2 57.98 -6.20 -41.54
C GLN A 2 57.51 -7.44 -40.73
N THR A 3 57.56 -7.36 -39.40
CA THR A 3 57.07 -8.39 -38.46
C THR A 3 55.54 -8.52 -38.44
N LEU A 4 54.82 -7.45 -38.80
CA LEU A 4 53.35 -7.44 -38.87
C LEU A 4 52.80 -8.28 -40.05
N LEU A 5 53.54 -8.35 -41.16
CA LEU A 5 53.12 -9.08 -42.37
C LEU A 5 53.47 -10.57 -42.32
N GLN A 6 54.58 -10.94 -41.68
CA GLN A 6 55.02 -12.34 -41.55
C GLN A 6 54.20 -13.12 -40.52
N HIS A 7 53.80 -12.46 -39.43
CA HIS A 7 53.02 -13.09 -38.35
C HIS A 7 51.51 -12.86 -38.50
N LYS A 8 51.02 -12.78 -39.75
CA LYS A 8 49.61 -12.50 -40.06
C LYS A 8 48.66 -13.53 -39.43
N LEU A 9 49.05 -14.80 -39.35
CA LEU A 9 48.28 -15.84 -38.64
C LEU A 9 48.22 -15.59 -37.13
N ILE A 10 49.33 -15.17 -36.51
CA ILE A 10 49.40 -14.88 -35.07
C ILE A 10 48.56 -13.63 -34.75
N LEU A 11 48.60 -12.62 -35.61
CA LEU A 11 47.74 -11.43 -35.48
C LEU A 11 46.25 -11.76 -35.58
N VAL A 12 45.86 -12.61 -36.53
CA VAL A 12 44.46 -13.05 -36.68
C VAL A 12 44.02 -13.88 -35.46
N ALA A 13 44.86 -14.78 -34.95
CA ALA A 13 44.58 -15.55 -33.75
C ALA A 13 44.42 -14.65 -32.51
N CYS A 14 45.28 -13.65 -32.36
CA CYS A 14 45.22 -12.69 -31.26
C CYS A 14 43.95 -11.82 -31.35
N ALA A 15 43.60 -11.37 -32.57
CA ALA A 15 42.37 -10.62 -32.82
C ALA A 15 41.10 -11.44 -32.50
N LEU A 16 41.08 -12.74 -32.85
CA LEU A 16 39.98 -13.64 -32.52
C LEU A 16 39.86 -13.90 -31.01
N LEU A 17 40.98 -14.03 -30.29
CA LEU A 17 40.99 -14.16 -28.84
C LEU A 17 40.42 -12.91 -28.15
N VAL A 18 40.83 -11.72 -28.60
CA VAL A 18 40.32 -10.45 -28.06
C VAL A 18 38.84 -10.29 -28.39
N ALA A 19 38.42 -10.57 -29.62
CA ALA A 19 37.02 -10.49 -30.03
C ALA A 19 36.15 -11.48 -29.23
N GLY A 20 36.63 -12.71 -29.02
CA GLY A 20 35.95 -13.71 -28.20
C GLY A 20 35.85 -13.31 -26.73
N GLY A 21 36.91 -12.73 -26.16
CA GLY A 21 36.91 -12.23 -24.78
C GLY A 21 35.94 -11.05 -24.57
N VAL A 22 35.91 -10.11 -25.52
CA VAL A 22 34.95 -8.98 -25.50
C VAL A 22 33.52 -9.48 -25.68
N TRP A 23 33.30 -10.42 -26.61
CA TRP A 23 31.98 -11.03 -26.82
C TRP A 23 31.50 -11.77 -25.57
N TYR A 24 32.38 -12.57 -24.94
CA TYR A 24 32.06 -13.30 -23.72
C TYR A 24 31.82 -12.37 -22.52
N GLY A 25 32.59 -11.28 -22.40
CA GLY A 25 32.38 -10.26 -21.36
C GLY A 25 31.08 -9.46 -21.57
N MET A 26 30.66 -9.27 -22.82
CA MET A 26 29.41 -8.58 -23.16
C MET A 26 28.19 -9.50 -23.20
N SER A 27 28.39 -10.81 -23.34
CA SER A 27 27.32 -11.79 -23.16
C SER A 27 26.99 -11.90 -21.67
N SER A 28 26.10 -11.03 -21.21
CA SER A 28 25.55 -11.12 -19.86
C SER A 28 24.84 -12.47 -19.69
N THR A 29 25.45 -13.39 -18.95
CA THR A 29 24.75 -14.56 -18.42
C THR A 29 23.66 -14.04 -17.49
N PRO A 30 22.38 -14.36 -17.71
CA PRO A 30 21.34 -14.05 -16.74
C PRO A 30 21.70 -14.75 -15.44
N ALA A 31 21.94 -13.97 -14.38
CA ALA A 31 22.07 -14.54 -13.05
C ALA A 31 20.77 -15.28 -12.72
N ALA A 32 20.87 -16.55 -12.35
CA ALA A 32 19.73 -17.29 -11.82
C ALA A 32 19.14 -16.48 -10.66
N PRO A 33 17.80 -16.36 -10.54
CA PRO A 33 17.20 -15.55 -9.49
C PRO A 33 17.56 -16.17 -8.13
N ASP A 34 18.42 -15.47 -7.39
CA ASP A 34 18.68 -15.74 -5.99
C ASP A 34 17.40 -15.43 -5.21
N LEU A 35 16.79 -16.48 -4.65
CA LEU A 35 15.51 -16.43 -3.92
C LEU A 35 15.62 -15.70 -2.57
N THR A 36 16.80 -15.18 -2.20
CA THR A 36 17.04 -14.56 -0.89
C THR A 36 17.29 -13.06 -0.92
N SER A 37 17.41 -12.44 -2.09
CA SER A 37 17.62 -10.99 -2.20
C SER A 37 16.32 -10.29 -2.62
N THR A 38 15.75 -9.50 -1.71
CA THR A 38 14.72 -8.49 -2.01
C THR A 38 15.12 -7.75 -3.28
N PRO A 39 14.27 -7.64 -4.31
CA PRO A 39 14.63 -6.92 -5.51
C PRO A 39 14.90 -5.47 -5.12
N ALA A 40 16.17 -5.08 -5.11
CA ALA A 40 16.52 -3.68 -5.23
C ALA A 40 15.91 -3.21 -6.54
N THR A 41 15.02 -2.23 -6.46
CA THR A 41 14.39 -1.53 -7.57
C THR A 41 15.46 -0.88 -8.44
N ALA A 42 16.15 -1.69 -9.24
CA ALA A 42 17.04 -1.31 -10.31
C ALA A 42 16.33 -1.71 -11.61
N GLY A 43 15.27 -0.97 -11.89
CA GLY A 43 14.42 -1.18 -13.04
C GLY A 43 13.29 -0.21 -12.90
N THR A 44 13.36 0.88 -13.66
CA THR A 44 12.22 1.77 -13.96
C THR A 44 10.99 0.91 -14.09
N SER A 45 10.22 0.90 -13.00
CA SER A 45 9.11 -0.02 -12.85
C SER A 45 8.11 0.39 -13.91
N SER A 46 7.67 -0.55 -14.74
CA SER A 46 6.65 -0.34 -15.78
C SER A 46 5.40 0.39 -15.28
N VAL A 47 5.19 0.39 -13.95
CA VAL A 47 4.21 1.20 -13.21
C VAL A 47 4.38 2.72 -13.41
N ASP A 48 5.61 3.26 -13.41
CA ASP A 48 5.85 4.71 -13.55
C ASP A 48 5.63 5.20 -14.98
N GLN A 49 5.85 4.37 -16.00
CA GLN A 49 5.62 4.75 -17.40
C GLN A 49 4.12 4.84 -17.74
N GLY A 50 3.25 4.16 -16.99
CA GLY A 50 1.80 4.17 -17.19
C GLY A 50 1.06 5.28 -16.44
N ILE A 51 1.68 5.91 -15.43
CA ILE A 51 1.01 6.91 -14.59
C ILE A 51 0.76 8.21 -15.37
N VAL A 52 1.74 8.67 -16.14
CA VAL A 52 1.65 9.91 -16.94
C VAL A 52 0.57 9.84 -18.02
N PRO A 53 0.48 8.79 -18.87
CA PRO A 53 -0.61 8.69 -19.84
C PRO A 53 -1.98 8.49 -19.18
N THR A 54 -2.06 7.81 -18.03
CA THR A 54 -3.31 7.67 -17.26
C THR A 54 -3.78 9.02 -16.71
N LEU A 55 -2.87 9.82 -16.15
CA LEU A 55 -3.17 11.17 -15.68
C LEU A 55 -3.58 12.12 -16.82
N LEU A 56 -2.95 11.99 -17.98
CA LEU A 56 -3.35 12.75 -19.18
C LEU A 56 -4.75 12.36 -19.65
N THR A 57 -5.08 11.06 -19.59
CA THR A 57 -6.41 10.54 -19.94
C THR A 57 -7.47 11.04 -18.95
N LEU A 58 -7.22 10.96 -17.64
CA LEU A 58 -8.13 11.48 -16.62
C LEU A 58 -8.34 13.00 -16.71
N ARG A 59 -7.30 13.76 -17.09
CA ARG A 59 -7.42 15.20 -17.34
C ARG A 59 -8.30 15.52 -18.55
N ALA A 60 -8.25 14.68 -19.58
CA ALA A 60 -9.04 14.84 -20.80
C ALA A 60 -10.51 14.44 -20.59
N VAL A 61 -10.81 13.61 -19.58
CA VAL A 61 -12.18 13.32 -19.16
C VAL A 61 -12.75 14.54 -18.43
N LYS A 62 -13.35 15.43 -19.21
CA LYS A 62 -14.32 16.39 -18.66
C LYS A 62 -15.65 15.68 -18.54
N LEU A 63 -16.20 15.61 -17.33
CA LEU A 63 -17.57 15.20 -17.13
C LEU A 63 -18.47 16.28 -17.74
N ASP A 64 -18.95 16.03 -18.94
CA ASP A 64 -19.97 16.84 -19.57
C ASP A 64 -21.34 16.42 -19.00
N GLY A 65 -22.00 17.34 -18.30
CA GLY A 65 -23.30 17.09 -17.66
C GLY A 65 -24.46 16.89 -18.64
N THR A 66 -24.19 17.02 -19.94
CA THR A 66 -25.17 16.78 -21.02
C THR A 66 -25.74 15.36 -21.01
N VAL A 67 -25.03 14.37 -20.46
CA VAL A 67 -25.59 13.01 -20.26
C VAL A 67 -26.85 13.01 -19.40
N PHE A 68 -26.95 13.92 -18.43
CA PHE A 68 -28.14 14.08 -17.59
C PHE A 68 -29.27 14.88 -18.27
N SER A 69 -29.01 15.43 -19.46
CA SER A 69 -30.02 16.13 -20.27
C SER A 69 -30.84 15.19 -21.15
N ASP A 70 -30.44 13.92 -21.26
CA ASP A 70 -31.21 12.92 -22.00
C ASP A 70 -32.55 12.63 -21.29
N PRO A 71 -33.67 12.49 -22.03
CA PRO A 71 -35.00 12.21 -21.48
C PRO A 71 -35.08 10.95 -20.61
N THR A 72 -34.15 10.00 -20.75
CA THR A 72 -34.07 8.80 -19.90
C THR A 72 -33.55 9.12 -18.50
N PHE A 73 -32.63 10.09 -18.36
CA PHE A 73 -32.09 10.48 -17.06
C PHE A 73 -32.99 11.45 -16.30
N THR A 74 -33.79 12.25 -17.00
CA THR A 74 -34.82 13.11 -16.40
C THR A 74 -36.06 12.35 -15.93
N GLN A 75 -36.26 11.12 -16.41
CA GLN A 75 -37.35 10.23 -15.97
C GLN A 75 -36.95 9.27 -14.84
N LEU A 76 -35.69 9.31 -14.38
CA LEU A 76 -35.25 8.52 -13.23
C LEU A 76 -36.01 8.96 -11.98
N LYS A 77 -36.78 8.03 -11.43
CA LYS A 77 -37.51 8.23 -10.18
C LYS A 77 -36.59 7.84 -9.02
N ASP A 78 -36.52 8.70 -8.02
CA ASP A 78 -35.84 8.38 -6.78
C ASP A 78 -36.64 7.31 -6.01
N PHE A 79 -35.97 6.24 -5.59
CA PHE A 79 -36.53 5.13 -4.80
C PHE A 79 -35.99 5.13 -3.37
N SER A 80 -35.37 6.22 -2.94
CA SER A 80 -34.91 6.38 -1.56
C SER A 80 -36.11 6.32 -0.60
N THR A 81 -36.02 5.43 0.37
CA THR A 81 -36.93 5.39 1.52
C THR A 81 -36.35 6.27 2.62
N GLU A 82 -37.21 7.05 3.28
CA GLU A 82 -36.83 7.80 4.47
C GLU A 82 -36.36 6.82 5.56
N ILE A 83 -35.12 6.98 5.99
CA ILE A 83 -34.56 6.18 7.06
C ILE A 83 -35.10 6.75 8.37
N ILE A 84 -35.96 5.99 9.04
CA ILE A 84 -36.43 6.33 10.38
C ILE A 84 -35.26 6.07 11.34
N GLU A 85 -34.96 7.04 12.20
CA GLU A 85 -33.94 6.86 13.22
C GLU A 85 -34.33 5.72 14.18
N GLU A 86 -33.47 4.70 14.26
CA GLU A 86 -33.66 3.62 15.21
C GLU A 86 -33.33 4.12 16.64
N PRO A 87 -34.11 3.72 17.65
CA PRO A 87 -33.81 4.08 19.02
C PRO A 87 -32.44 3.53 19.44
N VAL A 88 -31.71 4.30 20.26
CA VAL A 88 -30.43 3.86 20.83
C VAL A 88 -30.57 2.49 21.49
N GLY A 89 -29.66 1.57 21.16
CA GLY A 89 -29.66 0.21 21.69
C GLY A 89 -29.48 0.16 23.20
N ARG A 90 -29.55 -1.05 23.78
CA ARG A 90 -29.32 -1.26 25.21
C ARG A 90 -27.89 -0.86 25.60
N THR A 91 -27.75 -0.21 26.76
CA THR A 91 -26.43 0.02 27.39
C THR A 91 -25.63 -1.28 27.45
N ASN A 92 -24.37 -1.23 27.01
CA ASN A 92 -23.49 -2.40 26.97
C ASN A 92 -23.32 -2.98 28.39
N PRO A 93 -23.81 -4.21 28.67
CA PRO A 93 -23.72 -4.81 30.00
C PRO A 93 -22.29 -5.30 30.35
N PHE A 94 -21.36 -5.23 29.40
CA PHE A 94 -19.95 -5.54 29.57
C PHE A 94 -19.06 -4.28 29.56
N ALA A 95 -19.65 -3.08 29.60
CA ALA A 95 -18.86 -1.86 29.72
C ALA A 95 -18.09 -1.87 31.05
N PRO A 96 -16.77 -1.64 31.05
CA PRO A 96 -16.00 -1.55 32.29
C PRO A 96 -16.53 -0.41 33.14
N PHE A 97 -16.77 -0.68 34.43
CA PHE A 97 -17.19 0.35 35.38
C PHE A 97 -16.15 1.47 35.40
N SER A 98 -16.55 2.69 35.03
CA SER A 98 -15.74 3.87 35.24
C SER A 98 -15.44 3.96 36.74
N SER A 99 -14.19 3.70 37.12
CA SER A 99 -13.73 3.80 38.50
C SER A 99 -14.03 5.21 39.02
N PRO A 100 -14.76 5.37 40.14
CA PRO A 100 -14.85 6.67 40.78
C PRO A 100 -13.51 6.99 41.44
N SER A 101 -12.59 7.57 40.70
CA SER A 101 -11.46 8.30 41.25
C SER A 101 -11.97 9.63 41.80
N GLN A 102 -12.60 9.61 42.97
CA GLN A 102 -12.70 10.78 43.84
C GLN A 102 -12.93 10.39 45.31
N LEU A 103 -11.88 9.85 45.92
CA LEU A 103 -11.65 10.03 47.35
C LEU A 103 -11.39 11.52 47.57
N SER A 104 -12.40 12.28 47.96
CA SER A 104 -12.24 13.65 48.46
C SER A 104 -13.13 13.85 49.69
N ALA A 105 -12.48 13.67 50.82
CA ALA A 105 -12.65 14.32 52.12
C ALA A 105 -14.03 14.93 52.46
N SER A 106 -14.71 14.33 53.45
CA SER A 106 -15.33 15.08 54.55
C SER A 106 -15.77 14.17 55.70
N SER A 107 -14.99 14.20 56.78
CA SER A 107 -15.44 14.41 58.17
C SER A 107 -16.52 13.48 58.79
N THR A 108 -16.05 12.71 59.79
CA THR A 108 -16.54 12.78 61.19
C THR A 108 -17.84 12.05 61.61
N LYS A 109 -17.63 11.13 62.57
CA LYS A 109 -18.47 10.73 63.72
C LYS A 109 -19.38 9.49 63.58
N GLY A 110 -19.07 8.48 64.38
CA GLY A 110 -20.08 7.59 64.96
C GLY A 110 -19.76 6.10 64.91
N THR A 111 -18.89 5.63 65.80
CA THR A 111 -18.84 4.23 66.25
C THR A 111 -20.23 3.78 66.73
N GLN A 112 -20.89 2.86 66.03
CA GLN A 112 -21.98 2.06 66.57
C GLN A 112 -21.59 0.59 66.56
N THR A 113 -21.07 0.19 67.72
CA THR A 113 -20.78 -1.16 68.19
C THR A 113 -22.05 -2.01 68.19
N PHE A 114 -22.03 -3.13 67.45
CA PHE A 114 -23.06 -4.17 67.43
C PHE A 114 -22.94 -5.05 68.69
N GLN A 115 -23.99 -5.13 69.51
CA GLN A 115 -24.10 -6.07 70.64
C GLN A 115 -25.04 -7.24 70.25
N PRO A 116 -24.59 -8.50 70.29
CA PRO A 116 -25.46 -9.65 70.04
C PRO A 116 -26.27 -10.02 71.29
N ARG A 117 -27.59 -10.23 71.09
CA ARG A 117 -28.57 -10.58 72.12
C ARG A 117 -28.57 -12.09 72.39
N GLY A 118 -28.32 -12.50 73.63
CA GLY A 118 -28.51 -13.87 74.09
C GLY A 118 -29.98 -14.20 74.38
N GLN A 119 -30.37 -15.41 73.97
CA GLN A 119 -31.32 -16.30 74.64
C GLN A 119 -30.75 -17.71 74.51
#